data_AF-A0A1V5FDR5-F1
#
_entry.id   AF-A0A1V5FDR5-F1
#
_cell.length_a   1.000
_cell.length_b   1.000
_cell.length_c   1.000
_cell.angle_alpha   90.00
_cell.angle_beta   90.00
_cell.angle_gamma   90.00
#
_symmetry.space_group_name_H-M   'P 1'
#
loop_
_entity.id
_entity.type
_entity.pdbx_description
1 polymer ?
#
loop_
_entity_poly.entity_id
_entity_poly.type
_entity_poly.pdbx_seq_one_letter_code
_entity_poly.pdbx_strand_id
1 'polypeptide(L)'
;MDIPIDPRIAALTSPLGRPEMTPRPSLERGLGQSPLPEGAKSFADTLKETIADINRLQNEADEAVDKLVTNERPDIHGTLVALEKADVSFRVMMEVRNKLVNAYQELMRMG
;
A
#
# COMPACT_ATOMS: atom_id res chain seq x y z
N MET A 1 22.87 40.72 -66.68
CA MET A 1 22.51 41.08 -65.30
C MET A 1 21.90 39.83 -64.69
N ASP A 2 22.73 39.03 -64.04
CA ASP A 2 22.37 37.73 -63.49
C ASP A 2 21.69 37.97 -62.13
N ILE A 3 20.42 37.59 -62.00
CA ILE A 3 19.67 37.76 -60.76
C ILE A 3 19.97 36.55 -59.88
N PRO A 4 20.56 36.71 -58.68
CA PRO A 4 20.85 35.56 -57.83
C PRO A 4 19.55 34.92 -57.34
N ILE A 5 19.36 33.65 -57.68
CA ILE A 5 18.27 32.82 -57.15
C ILE A 5 18.58 32.53 -55.68
N ASP A 6 17.72 33.00 -54.79
CA ASP A 6 17.85 32.81 -53.34
C ASP A 6 17.79 31.30 -53.00
N PRO A 7 18.79 30.74 -52.30
CA PRO A 7 18.85 29.30 -51.98
C PRO A 7 17.74 28.85 -51.02
N ARG A 8 16.99 29.77 -50.42
CA ARG A 8 15.94 29.45 -49.44
C ARG A 8 14.64 28.92 -50.07
N ILE A 9 14.49 29.00 -51.40
CA ILE A 9 13.29 28.55 -52.12
C ILE A 9 13.35 27.04 -52.45
N ALA A 10 14.54 26.41 -52.36
CA ALA A 10 14.75 24.99 -52.67
C ALA A 10 14.35 24.01 -51.53
N ALA A 11 13.96 24.51 -50.35
CA ALA A 11 13.77 23.67 -49.16
C ALA A 11 12.35 23.07 -48.99
N LEU A 12 11.43 23.27 -49.93
CA LEU A 12 10.03 22.83 -49.80
C LEU A 12 9.69 21.48 -50.46
N THR A 13 10.72 20.68 -50.77
CA THR A 13 10.55 19.30 -51.27
C THR A 13 11.34 18.34 -50.39
N SER A 14 11.02 18.30 -49.10
CA SER A 14 11.30 17.13 -48.29
C SER A 14 10.04 16.29 -48.22
N PRO A 15 10.01 15.06 -48.77
CA PRO A 15 8.89 14.16 -48.52
C PRO A 15 8.82 13.93 -47.01
N LEU A 16 7.63 14.12 -46.44
CA LEU A 16 7.33 13.86 -45.03
C LEU A 16 8.02 12.57 -44.60
N GLY A 17 9.05 12.69 -43.76
CA GLY A 17 9.73 11.55 -43.16
C GLY A 17 8.70 10.70 -42.45
N ARG A 18 8.65 9.41 -42.78
CA ARG A 18 7.79 8.44 -42.10
C ARG A 18 8.11 8.52 -40.61
N PRO A 19 7.11 8.64 -39.72
CA PRO A 19 7.38 8.59 -38.29
C PRO A 19 8.04 7.25 -37.99
N GLU A 20 9.26 7.28 -37.45
CA GLU A 20 9.91 6.10 -36.89
C GLU A 20 8.96 5.51 -35.85
N MET A 21 8.45 4.31 -36.13
CA MET A 21 7.75 3.51 -35.15
C MET A 21 8.81 3.04 -34.15
N THR A 22 9.04 3.83 -33.11
CA THR A 22 9.76 3.36 -31.93
C THR A 22 9.09 2.06 -31.47
N PRO A 23 9.85 0.97 -31.25
CA PRO A 23 9.29 -0.23 -30.68
C PRO A 23 8.57 0.13 -29.38
N ARG A 24 7.25 -0.09 -29.36
CA ARG A 24 6.47 0.06 -28.13
C ARG A 24 7.12 -0.84 -27.08
N PRO A 25 7.44 -0.34 -25.87
CA PRO A 25 7.88 -1.24 -24.81
C PRO A 25 6.80 -2.28 -24.63
N SER A 26 7.13 -3.53 -24.96
CA SER A 26 6.25 -4.67 -24.73
C SER A 26 5.89 -4.65 -23.25
N LEU A 27 4.62 -4.43 -22.95
CA LEU A 27 4.06 -4.60 -21.61
C LEU A 27 3.91 -6.11 -21.34
N GLU A 28 5.02 -6.83 -21.40
CA GLU A 28 5.15 -8.16 -20.80
C GLU A 28 5.69 -7.97 -19.38
N ARG A 29 5.00 -7.15 -18.60
CA ARG A 29 5.25 -7.08 -17.16
C ARG A 29 4.38 -8.15 -16.52
N GLY A 30 4.93 -9.36 -16.48
CA GLY A 30 4.43 -10.41 -15.59
C GLY A 30 4.26 -9.86 -14.17
N LEU A 31 3.40 -10.52 -13.39
CA LEU A 31 3.02 -10.16 -12.01
C LEU A 31 4.18 -10.22 -10.98
N GLY A 32 5.42 -9.95 -11.38
CA GLY A 32 6.61 -9.99 -10.56
C GLY A 32 7.11 -8.59 -10.22
N GLN A 33 6.68 -8.10 -9.05
CA GLN A 33 7.46 -7.27 -8.13
C GLN A 33 8.21 -6.09 -8.79
N SER A 34 7.53 -4.95 -8.93
CA SER A 34 8.25 -3.67 -8.90
C SER A 34 9.03 -3.60 -7.58
N PRO A 35 10.33 -3.29 -7.58
CA PRO A 35 11.08 -3.09 -6.36
C PRO A 35 10.35 -2.08 -5.48
N LEU A 36 10.08 -2.45 -4.22
CA LEU A 36 9.62 -1.50 -3.23
C LEU A 36 10.66 -0.35 -3.19
N PRO A 37 10.24 0.92 -3.17
CA PRO A 37 11.17 2.04 -3.02
C PRO A 37 12.08 1.80 -1.81
N GLU A 38 13.36 2.13 -1.90
CA GLU A 38 14.28 2.00 -0.76
C GLU A 38 13.68 2.72 0.45
N GLY A 39 13.40 1.96 1.52
CA GLY A 39 12.76 2.44 2.75
C GLY A 39 11.25 2.20 2.88
N ALA A 40 10.57 1.62 1.87
CA ALA A 40 9.16 1.25 1.99
C ALA A 40 9.00 -0.05 2.80
N LYS A 41 8.20 0.00 3.88
CA LYS A 41 7.82 -1.20 4.65
C LYS A 41 7.01 -2.16 3.78
N SER A 42 7.31 -3.45 3.89
CA SER A 42 6.47 -4.45 3.23
C SER A 42 5.11 -4.54 3.94
N PHE A 43 4.11 -5.07 3.24
CA PHE A 43 2.81 -5.37 3.86
C PHE A 43 2.97 -6.28 5.09
N ALA A 44 3.88 -7.25 5.04
CA ALA A 44 4.14 -8.16 6.15
C ALA A 44 4.69 -7.43 7.37
N ASP A 45 5.58 -6.46 7.18
CA ASP A 45 6.11 -5.63 8.26
C ASP A 45 5.01 -4.79 8.91
N THR A 46 4.20 -4.11 8.10
CA THR A 46 3.05 -3.32 8.58
C THR A 46 2.04 -4.19 9.33
N LEU A 47 1.74 -5.38 8.82
CA LEU A 47 0.84 -6.32 9.48
C LEU A 47 1.40 -6.78 10.83
N LYS A 48 2.70 -7.08 10.89
CA LYS A 48 3.39 -7.47 12.14
C LYS A 48 3.33 -6.35 13.17
N GLU A 49 3.61 -5.11 12.77
CA GLU A 49 3.52 -3.94 13.65
C GLU A 49 2.09 -3.74 14.15
N THR A 50 1.10 -3.86 13.26
CA THR A 50 -0.32 -3.73 13.62
C THR A 50 -0.72 -4.77 14.67
N ILE A 51 -0.28 -6.03 14.53
CA ILE A 51 -0.55 -7.09 15.52
C ILE A 51 0.10 -6.75 16.88
N ALA A 52 1.32 -6.21 16.87
CA ALA A 52 1.99 -5.78 18.09
C ALA A 52 1.25 -4.61 18.77
N ASP A 53 0.78 -3.63 17.98
CA ASP A 53 -0.03 -2.52 18.49
C ASP A 53 -1.35 -3.01 19.10
N ILE A 54 -2.03 -3.99 18.50
CA ILE A 54 -3.24 -4.58 19.05
C ILE A 54 -2.97 -5.30 20.38
N ASN A 55 -1.85 -6.01 20.49
CA ASN A 55 -1.46 -6.59 21.77
C ASN A 55 -1.20 -5.51 22.84
N ARG A 56 -0.56 -4.40 22.45
CA ARG A 56 -0.37 -3.27 23.37
C ARG A 56 -1.72 -2.70 23.83
N LEU A 57 -2.66 -2.48 22.92
CA LEU A 57 -4.00 -1.98 23.25
C LEU A 57 -4.75 -2.90 24.23
N GLN A 58 -4.61 -4.23 24.09
CA GLN A 58 -5.17 -5.18 25.06
C GLN A 58 -4.53 -5.01 26.44
N ASN A 59 -3.20 -4.97 26.53
CA ASN A 59 -2.51 -4.79 27.81
C ASN A 59 -2.85 -3.44 28.47
N GLU A 60 -2.98 -2.37 27.68
CA GLU A 60 -3.41 -1.05 28.17
C GLU A 60 -4.83 -1.09 28.72
N ALA A 61 -5.74 -1.83 28.08
CA ALA A 61 -7.11 -2.01 28.55
C ALA A 61 -7.16 -2.82 29.84
N ASP A 62 -6.40 -3.90 29.94
CA ASP A 62 -6.29 -4.72 31.16
C ASP A 62 -5.74 -3.90 32.33
N GLU A 63 -4.68 -3.12 32.10
CA GLU A 63 -4.11 -2.23 33.12
C GLU A 63 -5.10 -1.15 33.58
N ALA A 64 -5.89 -0.60 32.64
CA ALA A 64 -6.92 0.38 32.98
C ALA A 64 -8.03 -0.24 33.83
N VAL A 65 -8.46 -1.46 33.50
CA VAL A 65 -9.43 -2.22 34.31
C VAL A 65 -8.88 -2.46 35.71
N ASP A 66 -7.64 -2.93 35.82
CA ASP A 66 -7.00 -3.18 37.11
C ASP A 66 -6.96 -1.92 37.98
N LYS A 67 -6.53 -0.79 37.43
CA LYS A 67 -6.51 0.51 38.15
C LYS A 67 -7.88 0.98 38.61
N LEU A 68 -8.91 0.68 37.82
CA LEU A 68 -10.29 1.02 38.15
C LEU A 68 -10.80 0.15 39.30
N VAL A 69 -10.57 -1.16 39.28
CA VAL A 69 -11.08 -2.09 40.30
C VAL A 69 -10.30 -2.05 41.60
N THR A 70 -9.00 -1.73 41.56
CA THR A 70 -8.17 -1.54 42.77
C THR A 70 -8.41 -0.19 43.44
N ASN A 71 -9.19 0.70 42.81
CA ASN A 71 -9.48 2.05 43.25
C ASN A 71 -8.20 2.91 43.42
N GLU A 72 -7.09 2.52 42.79
CA GLU A 72 -5.83 3.29 42.82
C GLU A 72 -5.99 4.62 42.10
N ARG A 73 -6.78 4.65 41.00
CA ARG A 73 -7.28 5.85 40.32
C ARG A 73 -8.55 5.50 39.52
N PRO A 74 -9.76 5.69 40.07
CA PRO A 74 -10.99 5.35 39.36
C PRO A 74 -11.23 6.30 38.18
N ASP A 75 -10.88 5.85 36.97
CA ASP A 75 -11.19 6.52 35.70
C ASP A 75 -11.99 5.59 34.80
N ILE A 76 -13.31 5.59 35.01
CA ILE A 76 -14.24 4.76 34.23
C ILE A 76 -14.22 5.17 32.75
N HIS A 77 -14.11 6.46 32.46
CA HIS A 77 -14.14 6.96 31.07
C HIS A 77 -12.91 6.50 30.29
N GLY A 78 -11.72 6.67 30.86
CA GLY A 78 -10.48 6.19 30.25
C GLY A 78 -10.46 4.68 30.07
N THR A 79 -10.96 3.94 31.07
CA THR A 79 -11.04 2.47 31.02
C THR A 79 -11.96 2.00 29.90
N LEU A 80 -13.15 2.58 29.77
CA LEU A 80 -14.09 2.25 28.68
C LEU A 80 -13.51 2.59 27.31
N VAL A 81 -12.80 3.70 27.17
CA VAL A 81 -12.14 4.07 25.91
C VAL A 81 -11.03 3.08 25.56
N ALA A 82 -10.23 2.64 26.53
CA ALA A 82 -9.19 1.65 26.31
C ALA A 82 -9.78 0.30 25.87
N LEU A 83 -10.84 -0.15 26.53
CA LEU A 83 -11.58 -1.36 26.17
C LEU A 83 -12.15 -1.30 24.75
N GLU A 84 -12.84 -0.21 24.39
CA GLU A 84 -13.42 -0.05 23.05
C GLU A 84 -12.34 -0.05 21.97
N LYS A 85 -11.20 0.62 22.21
CA LYS A 85 -10.06 0.60 21.28
C LYS A 85 -9.54 -0.82 21.07
N ALA A 86 -9.29 -1.56 22.15
CA ALA A 86 -8.80 -2.93 22.07
C ALA A 86 -9.78 -3.83 21.29
N ASP A 87 -11.07 -3.73 21.59
CA ASP A 87 -12.13 -4.53 20.97
C ASP A 87 -12.32 -4.21 19.47
N VAL A 88 -12.42 -2.93 19.10
CA VAL A 88 -12.51 -2.53 17.69
C VAL A 88 -11.29 -3.01 16.90
N SER A 89 -10.08 -2.77 17.42
CA SER A 89 -8.86 -3.16 16.72
C SER A 89 -8.74 -4.69 16.58
N PHE A 90 -9.16 -5.45 17.60
CA PHE A 90 -9.19 -6.91 17.54
C PHE A 90 -10.19 -7.43 16.50
N ARG A 91 -11.39 -6.85 16.42
CA ARG A 91 -12.37 -7.19 15.37
C ARG A 91 -11.78 -7.00 13.97
N VAL A 92 -11.09 -5.88 13.75
CA VAL A 92 -10.43 -5.62 12.47
C VAL A 92 -9.36 -6.67 12.17
N MET A 93 -8.54 -7.06 13.15
CA MET A 93 -7.55 -8.13 12.97
C MET A 93 -8.18 -9.47 12.62
N MET A 94 -9.31 -9.83 13.24
CA MET A 94 -10.02 -11.06 12.92
C MET A 94 -10.50 -11.09 11.47
N GLU A 95 -11.00 -9.96 10.95
CA GLU A 95 -11.36 -9.85 9.54
C GLU A 95 -10.15 -10.05 8.63
N VAL A 96 -9.01 -9.41 8.94
CA VAL A 96 -7.77 -9.60 8.17
C VAL A 96 -7.32 -11.06 8.21
N ARG A 97 -7.31 -11.68 9.40
CA ARG A 97 -6.98 -13.10 9.58
C ARG A 97 -7.87 -14.00 8.73
N ASN A 98 -9.18 -13.76 8.75
CA ASN A 98 -10.15 -14.53 7.96
C ASN A 98 -9.88 -14.39 6.46
N LYS A 99 -9.61 -13.17 5.98
CA LYS A 99 -9.27 -12.94 4.56
C LYS A 99 -7.99 -13.66 4.14
N LEU A 100 -6.96 -13.66 4.99
CA LEU A 100 -5.69 -14.35 4.72
C LEU A 100 -5.88 -15.87 4.67
N VAL A 101 -6.63 -16.44 5.61
CA VAL A 101 -6.97 -17.88 5.61
C VAL A 101 -7.75 -18.24 4.35
N ASN A 102 -8.75 -17.43 3.98
CA ASN A 102 -9.54 -17.67 2.76
C ASN A 102 -8.69 -17.57 1.49
N ALA A 103 -7.79 -16.59 1.40
CA ALA A 103 -6.87 -16.46 0.28
C ALA A 103 -5.97 -17.70 0.14
N TYR A 104 -5.46 -18.22 1.27
CA TYR A 104 -4.66 -19.44 1.28
C TYR A 104 -5.47 -20.68 0.86
N GLN A 105 -6.71 -20.81 1.34
CA GLN A 105 -7.61 -21.89 0.94
C GLN A 105 -7.97 -21.83 -0.56
N GLU A 106 -8.22 -20.64 -1.10
CA GLU A 106 -8.53 -20.47 -2.52
C GLU A 106 -7.35 -20.88 -3.42
N LEU A 107 -6.12 -20.54 -3.03
CA LEU A 107 -4.91 -20.99 -3.74
C LEU A 107 -4.79 -22.52 -3.78
N MET A 108 -5.19 -23.24 -2.72
CA MET A 108 -5.20 -24.71 -2.73
C MET A 108 -6.32 -25.28 -3.60
N ARG A 109 -7.45 -24.58 -3.70
CA ARG A 109 -8.64 -25.05 -4.42
C ARG A 109 -8.52 -24.86 -5.93
N MET A 110 -7.78 -23.84 -6.36
CA MET A 110 -7.46 -23.57 -7.77
C MET A 110 -6.27 -24.38 -8.29
N GLY A 111 -5.49 -25.02 -7.42
CA GLY A 111 -4.31 -25.82 -7.77
C GLY A 111 -4.59 -27.29 -8.06
#